data_AF-A0A0F5K4T8-F1
#
_entry.id   AF-A0A0F5K4T8-F1
#
_cell.length_a   1.000
_cell.length_b   1.000
_cell.length_c   1.000
_cell.angle_alpha   90.00
_cell.angle_beta   90.00
_cell.angle_gamma   90.00
#
_symmetry.space_group_name_H-M   'P 1'
#
loop_
_entity.id
_entity.type
_entity.pdbx_description
1 polymer ?
#
loop_
_entity_poly.entity_id
_entity_poly.type
_entity_poly.pdbx_seq_one_letter_code
_entity_poly.pdbx_strand_id
1 'polypeptide(L)'
;MELHQLEAFSAVMSVGSITGAGKLLARSQPAVTRQIQELEADLGYALFARNGPRVTPTHEAFLLYEEVERSLVGLEAITQRARAIGNGTERPIALAATSALGTSIVPEALRRVLEDEARGSDGGAACGRVTPANAIAMPRWQVRTQSAEHIVHAVLTDHADIGLTTLPVAHDGLDVHWIAEAPCVLALPPGHPLAVVADPEREENGLWDLPPVPLRALHGVGLATVANRHRLRHRIDAAFARAHVTPAIWLESNSGANALMAARTGAMAAVVDPATAIGHQGNGVHIRALAESIPFLFAVVTRAGRTQSPSVQRLLQALHDSARGLLRHVTFHAADAHDALLQQDRSVSTRGKAPIRTTLRRGADTRQQISNDGVSIARRAAKSTGRQ
;
A
#
# COMPACT_ATOMS: atom_id res chain seq x y z
N MET A 1 -26.32 -18.15 -14.70
CA MET A 1 -25.56 -16.90 -14.56
C MET A 1 -24.47 -16.89 -15.62
N GLU A 2 -24.54 -15.94 -16.56
CA GLU A 2 -23.69 -15.85 -17.74
C GLU A 2 -22.86 -14.55 -17.77
N LEU A 3 -21.72 -14.56 -18.45
CA LEU A 3 -20.82 -13.39 -18.49
C LEU A 3 -21.50 -12.13 -19.03
N HIS A 4 -22.27 -12.27 -20.11
CA HIS A 4 -22.94 -11.14 -20.74
C HIS A 4 -24.04 -10.51 -19.84
N GLN A 5 -24.56 -11.27 -18.87
CA GLN A 5 -25.49 -10.78 -17.85
C GLN A 5 -24.74 -9.96 -16.78
N LEU A 6 -23.56 -10.42 -16.37
CA LEU A 6 -22.67 -9.69 -15.45
C LEU A 6 -22.15 -8.39 -16.08
N GLU A 7 -21.81 -8.39 -17.37
CA GLU A 7 -21.45 -7.18 -18.13
C GLU A 7 -22.61 -6.17 -18.16
N ALA A 8 -23.83 -6.64 -18.44
CA ALA A 8 -25.02 -5.80 -18.43
C ALA A 8 -25.28 -5.18 -17.06
N PHE A 9 -25.18 -5.99 -16.01
CA PHE A 9 -25.32 -5.54 -14.62
C PHE A 9 -24.28 -4.48 -14.24
N SER A 10 -23.00 -4.75 -14.50
CA SER A 10 -21.90 -3.81 -14.24
C SER A 10 -22.08 -2.48 -15.00
N ALA A 11 -22.52 -2.55 -16.27
CA ALA A 11 -22.78 -1.35 -17.06
C ALA A 11 -23.95 -0.52 -16.53
N VAL A 12 -25.02 -1.17 -16.03
CA VAL A 12 -26.16 -0.45 -15.42
C VAL A 12 -25.76 0.17 -14.08
N MET A 13 -24.98 -0.52 -13.26
CA MET A 13 -24.43 0.03 -12.00
C MET A 13 -23.53 1.25 -12.26
N SER A 14 -22.66 1.18 -13.27
CA SER A 14 -21.72 2.26 -13.61
C SER A 14 -22.40 3.48 -14.21
N VAL A 15 -23.36 3.29 -15.13
CA VAL A 15 -23.99 4.38 -15.89
C VAL A 15 -25.26 4.90 -15.20
N GLY A 16 -25.85 4.13 -14.27
CA GLY A 16 -27.07 4.50 -13.54
C GLY A 16 -28.35 4.46 -14.38
N SER A 17 -28.30 3.92 -15.60
CA SER A 17 -29.48 3.75 -16.46
C SER A 17 -29.32 2.59 -17.44
N ILE A 18 -30.42 1.88 -17.73
CA ILE A 18 -30.44 0.78 -18.70
C ILE A 18 -30.17 1.29 -20.12
N THR A 19 -30.74 2.44 -20.50
CA THR A 19 -30.52 3.04 -21.82
C THR A 19 -29.06 3.46 -22.01
N GLY A 20 -28.42 4.01 -20.98
CA GLY A 20 -27.00 4.35 -21.02
C GLY A 20 -26.11 3.11 -21.09
N ALA A 21 -26.43 2.05 -20.34
CA ALA A 21 -25.73 0.76 -20.41
C ALA A 21 -25.85 0.12 -21.80
N GLY A 22 -27.02 0.20 -22.44
CA GLY A 22 -27.20 -0.27 -23.83
C GLY A 22 -26.28 0.45 -24.81
N LYS A 23 -26.16 1.77 -24.71
CA LYS A 23 -25.22 2.55 -25.51
C LYS A 23 -23.77 2.14 -25.26
N LEU A 24 -23.37 1.98 -23.99
CA LEU A 24 -22.01 1.57 -23.60
C LEU A 24 -21.63 0.19 -24.17
N LEU A 25 -22.56 -0.76 -24.12
CA LEU A 25 -22.34 -2.14 -24.58
C LEU A 25 -22.63 -2.35 -26.07
N ALA A 26 -23.02 -1.30 -26.81
CA ALA A 26 -23.54 -1.40 -28.17
C ALA A 26 -24.68 -2.44 -28.32
N ARG A 27 -25.58 -2.49 -27.34
CA ARG A 27 -26.76 -3.38 -27.29
C ARG A 27 -28.06 -2.57 -27.19
N SER A 28 -29.17 -3.16 -27.61
CA SER A 28 -30.49 -2.52 -27.46
C SER A 28 -30.92 -2.50 -25.99
N GLN A 29 -31.69 -1.48 -25.58
CA GLN A 29 -32.22 -1.36 -24.22
C GLN A 29 -33.09 -2.57 -23.80
N PRO A 30 -33.93 -3.17 -24.68
CA PRO A 30 -34.63 -4.42 -24.35
C PRO A 30 -33.68 -5.59 -24.09
N ALA A 31 -32.56 -5.70 -24.82
CA ALA A 31 -31.58 -6.77 -24.61
C ALA A 31 -30.91 -6.64 -23.24
N VAL A 32 -30.47 -5.44 -22.86
CA VAL A 32 -29.90 -5.19 -21.51
C VAL A 32 -30.93 -5.46 -20.42
N THR A 33 -32.18 -5.00 -20.61
CA THR A 33 -33.27 -5.26 -19.64
C THR A 33 -33.47 -6.75 -19.41
N ARG A 34 -33.50 -7.55 -20.49
CA ARG A 34 -33.64 -9.00 -20.42
C ARG A 34 -32.46 -9.65 -19.70
N GLN A 35 -31.23 -9.24 -19.98
CA GLN A 35 -30.03 -9.75 -19.33
C GLN A 35 -30.03 -9.51 -17.82
N ILE A 36 -30.50 -8.35 -17.36
CA ILE A 36 -30.69 -8.07 -15.93
C ILE A 36 -31.77 -8.96 -15.33
N GLN A 37 -32.91 -9.11 -16.00
CA GLN A 37 -34.01 -9.93 -15.49
C GLN A 37 -33.64 -11.41 -15.38
N GLU A 38 -32.89 -11.94 -16.34
CA GLU A 38 -32.38 -13.31 -16.29
C GLU A 38 -31.36 -13.48 -15.15
N LEU A 39 -30.51 -12.48 -14.90
CA LEU A 39 -29.59 -12.48 -13.77
C LEU A 39 -30.33 -12.46 -12.42
N GLU A 40 -31.31 -11.58 -12.26
CA GLU A 40 -32.14 -11.50 -11.05
C GLU A 40 -32.91 -12.81 -10.80
N ALA A 41 -33.37 -13.46 -11.88
CA ALA A 41 -34.02 -14.77 -11.79
C ALA A 41 -33.06 -15.87 -11.34
N ASP A 42 -31.83 -15.88 -11.86
CA ASP A 42 -30.79 -16.84 -11.48
C ASP A 42 -30.34 -16.66 -10.02
N LEU A 43 -30.29 -15.42 -9.54
CA LEU A 43 -29.87 -15.07 -8.17
C LEU A 43 -31.00 -15.22 -7.14
N GLY A 44 -32.25 -15.12 -7.56
CA GLY A 44 -33.43 -15.21 -6.69
C GLY A 44 -33.75 -13.92 -5.93
N TYR A 45 -33.12 -12.79 -6.27
CA TYR A 45 -33.38 -11.48 -5.69
C TYR A 45 -33.19 -10.35 -6.70
N ALA A 46 -33.85 -9.21 -6.45
CA ALA A 46 -33.75 -8.04 -7.31
C ALA A 46 -32.43 -7.28 -7.06
N LEU A 47 -31.77 -6.90 -8.14
CA LEU A 47 -30.58 -6.05 -8.14
C LEU A 47 -30.97 -4.58 -8.29
N PHE A 48 -32.15 -4.31 -8.86
CA PHE A 48 -32.63 -2.94 -9.02
C PHE A 48 -34.08 -2.76 -8.58
N ALA A 49 -34.33 -1.70 -7.81
CA ALA A 49 -35.67 -1.25 -7.47
C ALA A 49 -36.29 -0.47 -8.63
N ARG A 50 -37.55 -0.79 -8.95
CA ARG A 50 -38.34 -0.13 -10.00
C ARG A 50 -39.19 0.99 -9.40
N ASN A 51 -38.56 2.02 -8.87
CA ASN A 51 -39.23 3.17 -8.27
C ASN A 51 -39.12 4.39 -9.20
N GLY A 52 -39.92 4.41 -10.27
CA GLY A 52 -40.00 5.53 -11.21
C GLY A 52 -39.03 5.45 -12.41
N PRO A 53 -38.71 6.58 -13.07
CA PRO A 53 -37.99 6.62 -14.34
C PRO A 53 -36.48 6.32 -14.24
N ARG A 54 -35.96 6.10 -13.03
CA ARG A 54 -34.55 5.79 -12.78
C ARG A 54 -34.41 4.42 -12.13
N VAL A 55 -33.36 3.73 -12.53
CA VAL A 55 -33.01 2.41 -12.01
C VAL A 55 -32.20 2.64 -10.74
N THR A 56 -32.70 2.16 -9.60
CA THR A 56 -32.04 2.37 -8.30
C THR A 56 -31.44 1.04 -7.83
N PRO A 57 -30.11 0.93 -7.63
CA PRO A 57 -29.49 -0.29 -7.11
C PRO A 57 -30.00 -0.68 -5.72
N THR A 58 -30.14 -1.98 -5.47
CA THR A 58 -30.39 -2.51 -4.12
C THR A 58 -29.11 -2.64 -3.31
N HIS A 59 -29.21 -2.97 -2.03
CA HIS A 59 -28.03 -3.23 -1.19
C HIS A 59 -27.23 -4.43 -1.71
N GLU A 60 -27.94 -5.50 -2.10
CA GLU A 60 -27.40 -6.72 -2.67
C GLU A 60 -26.65 -6.45 -3.99
N ALA A 61 -27.13 -5.49 -4.79
CA ALA A 61 -26.43 -5.06 -5.99
C ALA A 61 -25.09 -4.40 -5.70
N PHE A 62 -24.97 -3.57 -4.66
CA PHE A 62 -23.66 -3.00 -4.29
C PHE A 62 -22.66 -4.09 -3.87
N LEU A 63 -23.09 -5.05 -3.06
CA LEU A 63 -22.24 -6.17 -2.63
C LEU A 63 -21.80 -7.03 -3.82
N LEU A 64 -22.72 -7.36 -4.72
CA LEU A 64 -22.39 -8.17 -5.90
C LEU A 64 -21.51 -7.41 -6.89
N TYR A 65 -21.72 -6.10 -7.05
CA TYR A 65 -20.98 -5.27 -7.98
C TYR A 65 -19.47 -5.28 -7.70
N GLU A 66 -19.06 -5.25 -6.42
CA GLU A 66 -17.64 -5.37 -6.05
C GLU A 66 -17.01 -6.67 -6.56
N GLU A 67 -17.72 -7.80 -6.47
CA GLU A 67 -17.17 -9.11 -6.91
C GLU A 67 -17.19 -9.25 -8.42
N VAL A 68 -18.23 -8.72 -9.06
CA VAL A 68 -18.36 -8.72 -10.52
C VAL A 68 -17.29 -7.86 -11.15
N GLU A 69 -17.02 -6.66 -10.62
CA GLU A 69 -15.99 -5.79 -11.16
C GLU A 69 -14.61 -6.45 -11.11
N ARG A 70 -14.24 -7.05 -9.97
CA ARG A 70 -12.98 -7.80 -9.82
C ARG A 70 -12.88 -8.96 -10.83
N SER A 71 -13.96 -9.68 -11.05
CA SER A 71 -14.00 -10.85 -11.94
C SER A 71 -13.89 -10.45 -13.43
N LEU A 72 -14.60 -9.40 -13.84
CA LEU A 72 -14.56 -8.89 -15.21
C LEU A 72 -13.16 -8.39 -15.59
N VAL A 73 -12.48 -7.68 -14.69
CA VAL A 73 -11.07 -7.27 -14.86
C VAL A 73 -10.17 -8.48 -15.07
N GLY A 74 -10.38 -9.58 -14.34
CA GLY A 74 -9.65 -10.83 -14.51
C GLY A 74 -9.89 -11.47 -15.89
N LEU A 75 -11.13 -11.50 -16.37
CA LEU A 75 -11.48 -12.05 -17.68
C LEU A 75 -10.93 -11.22 -18.85
N GLU A 76 -10.92 -9.90 -18.73
CA GLU A 76 -10.25 -9.04 -19.72
C GLU A 76 -8.74 -9.31 -19.76
N ALA A 77 -8.09 -9.47 -18.60
CA ALA A 77 -6.68 -9.79 -18.53
C ALA A 77 -6.37 -11.14 -19.21
N ILE A 78 -7.20 -12.16 -19.00
CA ILE A 78 -7.11 -13.46 -19.69
C ILE A 78 -7.24 -13.28 -21.21
N THR A 79 -8.24 -12.51 -21.66
CA THR A 79 -8.49 -12.27 -23.10
C THR A 79 -7.32 -11.53 -23.76
N GLN A 80 -6.81 -10.49 -23.12
CA GLN A 80 -5.63 -9.76 -23.60
C GLN A 80 -4.40 -10.67 -23.65
N ARG A 81 -4.24 -11.54 -22.64
CA ARG A 81 -3.14 -12.49 -22.58
C ARG A 81 -3.22 -13.53 -23.71
N ALA A 82 -4.40 -14.10 -23.95
CA ALA A 82 -4.62 -15.06 -25.03
C ALA A 82 -4.30 -14.47 -26.41
N ARG A 83 -4.71 -13.21 -26.66
CA ARG A 83 -4.36 -12.49 -27.90
C ARG A 83 -2.87 -12.22 -28.03
N ALA A 84 -2.22 -11.79 -26.96
CA ALA A 84 -0.77 -11.55 -26.96
C ALA A 84 0.03 -12.84 -27.26
N ILE A 85 -0.42 -13.98 -26.70
CA ILE A 85 0.16 -15.30 -26.99
C ILE A 85 -0.02 -15.66 -28.47
N GLY A 86 -1.23 -15.51 -29.02
CA GLY A 86 -1.51 -15.81 -30.44
C GLY A 86 -0.70 -14.95 -31.41
N ASN A 87 -0.36 -13.72 -31.02
CA ASN A 87 0.43 -12.78 -31.84
C ASN A 87 1.95 -12.92 -31.65
N GLY A 88 2.43 -13.90 -30.89
CA GLY A 88 3.86 -14.05 -30.58
C GLY A 88 4.46 -12.86 -29.83
N THR A 89 3.63 -12.01 -29.20
CA THR A 89 4.09 -10.85 -28.46
C THR A 89 4.67 -11.31 -27.13
N GLU A 90 5.93 -10.94 -26.85
CA GLU A 90 6.54 -11.25 -25.55
C GLU A 90 5.71 -10.67 -24.40
N ARG A 91 5.62 -11.43 -23.30
CA ARG A 91 4.93 -10.98 -22.08
C ARG A 91 5.61 -9.70 -21.57
N PRO A 92 4.87 -8.63 -21.26
CA PRO A 92 5.43 -7.50 -20.55
C PRO A 92 6.03 -7.97 -19.22
N ILE A 93 7.23 -7.49 -18.89
CA ILE A 93 7.82 -7.74 -17.58
C ILE A 93 6.98 -6.98 -16.55
N ALA A 94 6.36 -7.73 -15.65
CA ALA A 94 5.44 -7.20 -14.66
C ALA A 94 6.18 -6.89 -13.36
N LEU A 95 6.12 -5.64 -12.92
CA LEU A 95 6.72 -5.18 -11.68
C LEU A 95 5.61 -4.69 -10.74
N ALA A 96 5.60 -5.18 -9.51
CA ALA A 96 4.71 -4.69 -8.46
C ALA A 96 5.53 -3.92 -7.41
N ALA A 97 5.09 -2.73 -7.04
CA ALA A 97 5.83 -1.87 -6.12
C ALA A 97 4.92 -1.18 -5.11
N THR A 98 5.44 -0.89 -3.92
CA THR A 98 4.77 0.06 -3.01
C THR A 98 4.83 1.46 -3.62
N SER A 99 3.86 2.33 -3.26
CA SER A 99 3.78 3.68 -3.84
C SER A 99 5.10 4.43 -3.79
N ALA A 100 5.80 4.39 -2.65
CA ALA A 100 7.09 5.05 -2.46
C ALA A 100 8.14 4.62 -3.49
N LEU A 101 8.27 3.31 -3.70
CA LEU A 101 9.31 2.71 -4.55
C LEU A 101 8.93 2.82 -6.04
N GLY A 102 7.64 2.70 -6.34
CA GLY A 102 7.09 2.82 -7.70
C GLY A 102 7.20 4.22 -8.28
N THR A 103 7.15 5.27 -7.45
CA THR A 103 7.29 6.67 -7.91
C THR A 103 8.73 7.18 -7.89
N SER A 104 9.70 6.44 -7.34
CA SER A 104 11.09 6.90 -7.19
C SER A 104 12.11 5.97 -7.85
N ILE A 105 12.30 4.77 -7.31
CA ILE A 105 13.34 3.84 -7.73
C ILE A 105 13.02 3.24 -9.10
N VAL A 106 11.76 2.88 -9.35
CA VAL A 106 11.36 2.21 -10.60
C VAL A 106 11.59 3.08 -11.83
N PRO A 107 11.16 4.36 -11.90
CA PRO A 107 11.41 5.20 -13.06
C PRO A 107 12.91 5.41 -13.34
N GLU A 108 13.71 5.59 -12.30
CA GLU A 108 15.17 5.74 -12.41
C GLU A 108 15.86 4.45 -12.89
N ALA A 109 15.39 3.29 -12.43
CA ALA A 109 15.88 2.00 -12.93
C ALA A 109 15.52 1.78 -14.40
N LEU A 110 14.31 2.13 -14.81
CA LEU A 110 13.90 2.08 -16.21
C LEU A 110 14.77 3.02 -17.07
N ARG A 111 15.04 4.25 -16.60
CA ARG A 111 15.95 5.18 -17.28
C ARG A 111 17.33 4.55 -17.51
N ARG A 112 17.91 3.92 -16.48
CA ARG A 112 19.21 3.24 -16.58
C ARG A 112 19.20 2.10 -17.60
N VAL A 113 18.18 1.24 -17.56
CA VAL A 113 18.02 0.14 -18.53
C VAL A 113 17.93 0.69 -19.96
N LEU A 114 17.16 1.75 -20.17
CA LEU A 114 17.01 2.39 -21.48
C LEU A 114 18.32 3.01 -21.98
N GLU A 115 19.10 3.62 -21.09
CA GLU A 115 20.40 4.22 -21.44
C GLU A 115 21.47 3.18 -21.75
N ASP A 116 21.52 2.07 -21.00
CA ASP A 116 22.48 1.00 -21.23
C ASP A 116 22.20 0.29 -22.56
N GLU A 117 20.92 0.10 -22.92
CA GLU A 117 20.55 -0.43 -24.23
C GLU A 117 20.90 0.54 -25.37
N ALA A 118 20.69 1.84 -25.19
CA ALA A 118 21.05 2.84 -26.18
C ALA A 118 22.57 2.92 -26.43
N ARG A 119 23.41 2.61 -25.43
CA ARG A 119 24.88 2.55 -25.57
C ARG A 119 25.36 1.30 -26.31
N GLY A 120 24.58 0.22 -26.30
CA GLY A 120 24.92 -1.05 -26.95
C GLY A 120 24.64 -1.11 -28.46
N SER A 121 23.81 -0.21 -28.99
CA SER A 121 23.49 -0.12 -30.42
C SER A 121 24.20 1.07 -31.08
N ASP A 122 25.34 0.79 -31.74
CA ASP A 122 26.14 1.62 -32.66
C ASP A 122 26.18 3.15 -32.48
N GLY A 123 27.31 3.63 -31.96
CA GLY A 123 28.03 4.81 -32.49
C GLY A 123 27.30 6.16 -32.51
N GLY A 124 27.37 6.89 -31.40
CA GLY A 124 27.46 8.35 -31.43
C GLY A 124 26.14 9.13 -31.61
N ALA A 125 25.51 9.49 -30.49
CA ALA A 125 25.12 10.87 -30.19
C ALA A 125 24.54 10.90 -28.77
N ALA A 126 25.12 11.73 -27.91
CA ALA A 126 24.48 12.17 -26.70
C ALA A 126 23.16 12.87 -27.09
N CYS A 127 22.03 12.20 -26.91
CA CYS A 127 20.73 12.84 -27.11
C CYS A 127 19.84 12.55 -25.91
N GLY A 128 19.56 13.60 -25.14
CA GLY A 128 18.51 13.63 -24.11
C GLY A 128 17.10 13.59 -24.70
N ARG A 129 16.84 12.68 -25.65
CA ARG A 129 15.49 12.39 -26.17
C ARG A 129 15.24 10.89 -26.09
N VAL A 130 14.14 10.55 -25.42
CA VAL A 130 13.56 9.21 -25.34
C VAL A 130 12.96 8.85 -26.71
N THR A 131 13.80 8.59 -27.68
CA THR A 131 13.42 7.94 -28.93
C THR A 131 14.59 7.11 -29.41
N PRO A 132 14.74 5.86 -28.91
CA PRO A 132 15.63 4.92 -29.58
C PRO A 132 15.07 4.68 -30.98
N ALA A 133 15.91 4.76 -32.00
CA ALA A 133 15.58 4.39 -33.38
C ALA A 133 15.09 2.93 -33.50
N ASN A 134 15.32 2.11 -32.46
CA ASN A 134 14.90 0.71 -32.32
C ASN A 134 13.80 0.48 -31.25
N ALA A 135 12.87 1.43 -31.05
CA ALA A 135 11.77 1.29 -30.07
C ALA A 135 10.90 0.02 -30.24
N ILE A 136 11.02 -0.69 -31.36
CA ILE A 136 10.27 -1.90 -31.70
C ILE A 136 10.81 -3.16 -30.98
N ALA A 137 12.05 -3.16 -30.48
CA ALA A 137 12.67 -4.33 -29.83
C ALA A 137 12.72 -4.27 -28.29
N MET A 138 12.12 -3.25 -27.68
CA MET A 138 12.16 -3.07 -26.23
C MET A 138 11.18 -4.02 -25.52
N PRO A 139 11.58 -4.71 -24.43
CA PRO A 139 10.60 -5.38 -23.58
C PRO A 139 9.58 -4.36 -23.06
N ARG A 140 8.30 -4.71 -23.14
CA ARG A 140 7.24 -3.91 -22.52
C ARG A 140 7.31 -4.08 -21.01
N TRP A 141 7.19 -2.99 -20.27
CA TRP A 141 7.18 -3.01 -18.80
C TRP A 141 5.80 -2.63 -18.30
N GLN A 142 5.30 -3.34 -17.30
CA GLN A 142 4.06 -3.00 -16.61
C GLN A 142 4.35 -2.80 -15.13
N VAL A 143 4.05 -1.61 -14.60
CA VAL A 143 4.22 -1.30 -13.17
C VAL A 143 2.86 -1.25 -12.50
N ARG A 144 2.69 -1.99 -11.40
CA ARG A 144 1.48 -1.97 -10.57
C ARG A 144 1.82 -1.48 -9.17
N THR A 145 1.18 -0.40 -8.74
CA THR A 145 1.34 0.11 -7.38
C THR A 145 0.33 -0.57 -6.45
N GLN A 146 0.81 -1.22 -5.39
CA GLN A 146 -0.03 -2.00 -4.47
C GLN A 146 0.50 -1.91 -3.02
N SER A 147 -0.25 -2.45 -2.05
CA SER A 147 0.26 -2.63 -0.68
C SER A 147 1.32 -3.73 -0.64
N ALA A 148 2.17 -3.71 0.40
CA ALA A 148 3.25 -4.67 0.58
C ALA A 148 2.77 -6.13 0.58
N GLU A 149 1.60 -6.39 1.16
CA GLU A 149 0.95 -7.70 1.25
C GLU A 149 0.50 -8.19 -0.13
N HIS A 150 -0.11 -7.30 -0.92
CA HIS A 150 -0.54 -7.62 -2.28
C HIS A 150 0.62 -7.84 -3.24
N ILE A 151 1.76 -7.16 -3.04
CA ILE A 151 2.98 -7.36 -3.85
C ILE A 151 3.53 -8.76 -3.63
N VAL A 152 3.64 -9.21 -2.37
CA VAL A 152 4.07 -10.57 -2.04
C VAL A 152 3.15 -11.58 -2.74
N HIS A 153 1.83 -11.40 -2.63
CA HIS A 153 0.86 -12.25 -3.31
C HIS A 153 1.02 -12.23 -4.83
N ALA A 154 1.22 -11.06 -5.44
CA ALA A 154 1.38 -10.91 -6.88
C ALA A 154 2.61 -11.64 -7.42
N VAL A 155 3.72 -11.62 -6.66
CA VAL A 155 4.94 -12.36 -7.03
C VAL A 155 4.75 -13.86 -6.87
N LEU A 156 4.16 -14.31 -5.77
CA LEU A 156 3.89 -15.74 -5.52
C LEU A 156 2.95 -16.37 -6.56
N THR A 157 1.99 -15.59 -7.05
CA THR A 157 1.00 -16.04 -8.03
C THR A 157 1.39 -15.76 -9.49
N ASP A 158 2.65 -15.42 -9.76
CA ASP A 158 3.18 -15.09 -11.10
C ASP A 158 2.43 -13.94 -11.82
N HIS A 159 1.70 -13.10 -11.08
CA HIS A 159 1.10 -11.86 -11.58
C HIS A 159 2.12 -10.71 -11.66
N ALA A 160 3.23 -10.80 -10.94
CA ALA A 160 4.40 -9.94 -11.05
C ALA A 160 5.67 -10.80 -11.13
N ASP A 161 6.59 -10.42 -12.01
CA ASP A 161 7.91 -11.04 -12.12
C ASP A 161 8.85 -10.52 -11.01
N ILE A 162 8.70 -9.24 -10.63
CA ILE A 162 9.53 -8.56 -9.61
C ILE A 162 8.62 -7.81 -8.63
N GLY A 163 8.92 -7.91 -7.33
CA GLY A 163 8.27 -7.17 -6.26
C GLY A 163 9.22 -6.20 -5.55
N LEU A 164 8.82 -4.93 -5.40
CA LEU A 164 9.48 -3.92 -4.57
C LEU A 164 8.61 -3.61 -3.35
N THR A 165 8.96 -4.15 -2.20
CA THR A 165 8.08 -4.15 -1.03
C THR A 165 8.81 -3.77 0.25
N THR A 166 8.06 -3.26 1.22
CA THR A 166 8.60 -2.90 2.53
C THR A 166 8.67 -4.11 3.44
N LEU A 167 9.56 -4.11 4.43
CA LEU A 167 9.62 -5.20 5.42
C LEU A 167 8.40 -5.16 6.38
N PRO A 168 7.96 -6.32 6.93
CA PRO A 168 8.58 -7.63 6.78
C PRO A 168 8.22 -8.38 5.48
N VAL A 169 9.13 -9.27 5.05
CA VAL A 169 8.98 -10.16 3.89
C VAL A 169 9.55 -11.53 4.28
N ALA A 170 8.73 -12.37 4.89
CA ALA A 170 9.10 -13.72 5.33
C ALA A 170 8.17 -14.72 4.65
N HIS A 171 8.63 -15.29 3.54
CA HIS A 171 7.87 -16.32 2.81
C HIS A 171 8.84 -17.17 1.98
N ASP A 172 8.84 -18.49 2.20
CA ASP A 172 9.79 -19.43 1.55
C ASP A 172 9.65 -19.47 0.01
N GLY A 173 8.48 -19.10 -0.50
CA GLY A 173 8.22 -18.97 -1.94
C GLY A 173 8.84 -17.74 -2.62
N LEU A 174 9.62 -16.91 -1.91
CA LEU A 174 10.26 -15.72 -2.45
C LEU A 174 11.78 -15.81 -2.35
N ASP A 175 12.47 -15.43 -3.44
CA ASP A 175 13.88 -15.09 -3.41
C ASP A 175 13.99 -13.60 -3.09
N VAL A 176 14.61 -13.27 -1.96
CA VAL A 176 15.00 -11.90 -1.63
C VAL A 176 16.37 -11.64 -2.24
N HIS A 177 16.50 -10.59 -3.05
CA HIS A 177 17.76 -10.25 -3.72
C HIS A 177 18.67 -9.44 -2.82
N TRP A 178 18.10 -8.43 -2.18
CA TRP A 178 18.77 -7.55 -1.24
C TRP A 178 17.73 -6.80 -0.42
N ILE A 179 18.16 -6.32 0.74
CA ILE A 179 17.38 -5.45 1.61
C ILE A 179 18.11 -4.11 1.69
N ALA A 180 17.41 -3.01 1.48
CA ALA A 180 17.94 -1.67 1.62
C ALA A 180 17.35 -1.00 2.86
N GLU A 181 18.21 -0.26 3.56
CA GLU A 181 17.88 0.54 4.73
C GLU A 181 18.25 1.99 4.47
N ALA A 182 17.32 2.92 4.71
CA ALA A 182 17.59 4.35 4.68
C ALA A 182 16.77 5.08 5.74
N PRO A 183 17.25 6.20 6.29
CA PRO A 183 16.52 6.93 7.33
C PRO A 183 15.29 7.65 6.76
N CYS A 184 14.18 7.61 7.50
CA CYS A 184 13.01 8.46 7.23
C CYS A 184 13.32 9.93 7.45
N VAL A 185 12.44 10.75 6.85
CA VAL A 185 12.69 12.17 6.63
C VAL A 185 11.43 12.94 6.97
N LEU A 186 11.61 14.21 7.34
CA LEU A 186 10.54 15.11 7.72
C LEU A 186 10.19 16.01 6.54
N ALA A 187 8.95 15.95 6.10
CA ALA A 187 8.38 16.82 5.10
C ALA A 187 7.59 17.94 5.80
N LEU A 188 7.90 19.19 5.46
CA LEU A 188 7.36 20.39 6.09
C LEU A 188 6.67 21.28 5.06
N PRO A 189 5.56 21.94 5.43
CA PRO A 189 4.93 22.91 4.56
C PRO A 189 5.86 24.11 4.27
N PRO A 190 5.65 24.81 3.15
CA PRO A 190 6.26 26.11 2.90
C PRO A 190 6.06 27.06 4.09
N GLY A 191 7.13 27.75 4.51
CA GLY A 191 7.07 28.73 5.60
C GLY A 191 6.93 28.14 7.01
N HIS A 192 6.96 26.81 7.18
CA HIS A 192 7.00 26.22 8.52
C HIS A 192 8.25 26.70 9.28
N PRO A 193 8.18 27.01 10.60
CA PRO A 193 9.36 27.49 11.35
C PRO A 193 10.56 26.54 11.31
N LEU A 194 10.30 25.23 11.27
CA LEU A 194 11.32 24.19 11.10
C LEU A 194 11.80 24.03 9.65
N ALA A 195 11.17 24.70 8.68
CA ALA A 195 11.61 24.73 7.28
C ALA A 195 12.52 25.93 6.98
N VAL A 196 12.50 26.98 7.81
CA VAL A 196 13.25 28.21 7.57
C VAL A 196 14.76 27.96 7.65
N VAL A 197 15.46 28.32 6.58
CA VAL A 197 16.92 28.45 6.53
C VAL A 197 17.26 29.86 7.00
N ALA A 198 18.11 30.00 8.02
CA ALA A 198 18.54 31.33 8.48
C ALA A 198 19.44 32.08 7.47
N ASP A 199 19.87 31.39 6.40
CA ASP A 199 20.85 31.85 5.43
C ASP A 199 20.41 31.48 3.99
N PRO A 200 20.01 32.45 3.16
CA PRO A 200 19.56 32.23 1.78
C PRO A 200 20.61 31.59 0.85
N GLU A 201 21.92 31.77 1.12
CA GLU A 201 22.98 31.19 0.28
C GLU A 201 23.09 29.66 0.44
N ARG A 202 22.53 29.10 1.53
CA ARG A 202 22.48 27.65 1.77
C ARG A 202 21.25 26.97 1.16
N GLU A 203 20.31 27.75 0.63
CA GLU A 203 19.08 27.26 0.02
C GLU A 203 19.36 26.49 -1.29
N GLU A 204 20.44 26.87 -2.00
CA GLU A 204 20.86 26.26 -3.28
C GLU A 204 21.54 24.88 -3.11
N ASN A 205 22.13 24.59 -1.93
CA ASN A 205 22.75 23.29 -1.61
C ASN A 205 21.79 22.26 -1.00
N GLY A 206 20.51 22.63 -0.83
CA GLY A 206 19.44 21.73 -0.42
C GLY A 206 19.28 21.61 1.10
N LEU A 207 18.04 21.73 1.57
CA LEU A 207 17.65 21.69 2.99
C LEU A 207 18.08 20.44 3.78
N TRP A 208 18.66 19.44 3.11
CA TRP A 208 19.25 18.24 3.70
C TRP A 208 20.55 18.50 4.49
N ASP A 209 21.31 19.54 4.13
CA ASP A 209 22.60 19.86 4.77
C ASP A 209 22.45 20.75 6.03
N LEU A 210 21.20 21.06 6.40
CA LEU A 210 20.88 21.73 7.65
C LEU A 210 20.96 20.76 8.84
N PRO A 211 21.21 21.27 10.06
CA PRO A 211 21.17 20.44 11.26
C PRO A 211 19.86 19.63 11.32
N PRO A 212 19.93 18.32 11.64
CA PRO A 212 18.75 17.48 11.63
C PRO A 212 17.74 17.91 12.70
N VAL A 213 16.45 17.77 12.41
CA VAL A 213 15.35 18.18 13.28
C VAL A 213 15.10 17.09 14.32
N PRO A 214 15.21 17.37 15.62
CA PRO A 214 14.91 16.37 16.64
C PRO A 214 13.40 16.16 16.77
N LEU A 215 12.95 14.92 17.03
CA LEU A 215 11.53 14.57 17.15
C LEU A 215 10.80 15.40 18.22
N ARG A 216 11.50 15.84 19.27
CA ARG A 216 10.95 16.76 20.28
C ARG A 216 10.47 18.10 19.73
N ALA A 217 11.03 18.55 18.62
CA ALA A 217 10.60 19.78 17.95
C ALA A 217 9.22 19.63 17.26
N LEU A 218 8.71 18.39 17.13
CA LEU A 218 7.38 18.10 16.58
C LEU A 218 6.29 18.04 17.66
N HIS A 219 6.61 18.39 18.92
CA HIS A 219 5.61 18.45 19.97
C HIS A 219 4.54 19.50 19.62
N GLY A 220 3.26 19.09 19.62
CA GLY A 220 2.13 19.95 19.25
C GLY A 220 1.99 20.22 17.74
N VAL A 221 2.87 19.69 16.90
CA VAL A 221 2.76 19.78 15.44
C VAL A 221 1.85 18.65 14.94
N GLY A 222 0.81 19.00 14.16
CA GLY A 222 -0.02 18.02 13.48
C GLY A 222 0.80 17.20 12.46
N LEU A 223 0.63 15.88 12.46
CA LEU A 223 1.43 14.98 11.65
C LEU A 223 0.58 14.09 10.74
N ALA A 224 1.03 13.96 9.49
CA ALA A 224 0.63 12.92 8.57
C ALA A 224 1.69 11.82 8.49
N THR A 225 1.28 10.56 8.44
CA THR A 225 2.21 9.45 8.24
C THR A 225 1.52 8.19 7.70
N VAL A 226 2.27 7.10 7.56
CA VAL A 226 1.75 5.81 7.10
C VAL A 226 0.94 5.09 8.18
N ALA A 227 -0.09 4.36 7.77
CA ALA A 227 -1.07 3.74 8.67
C ALA A 227 -0.67 2.34 9.17
N ASN A 228 0.11 1.57 8.39
CA ASN A 228 0.36 0.15 8.70
C ASN A 228 1.32 -0.02 9.89
N ARG A 229 0.73 -0.28 11.07
CA ARG A 229 1.41 -0.47 12.37
C ARG A 229 2.29 -1.71 12.46
N HIS A 230 2.24 -2.62 11.49
CA HIS A 230 3.09 -3.80 11.44
C HIS A 230 4.36 -3.60 10.59
N ARG A 231 4.53 -2.41 10.02
CA ARG A 231 5.66 -2.05 9.14
C ARG A 231 6.31 -0.76 9.60
N LEU A 232 6.56 0.18 8.68
CA LEU A 232 7.22 1.45 8.96
C LEU A 232 6.59 2.22 10.13
N ARG A 233 5.26 2.19 10.27
CA ARG A 233 4.60 2.92 11.37
C ARG A 233 5.04 2.44 12.75
N HIS A 234 5.31 1.13 12.92
CA HIS A 234 5.85 0.61 14.17
C HIS A 234 7.15 1.33 14.58
N ARG A 235 8.03 1.56 13.62
CA ARG A 235 9.34 2.19 13.86
C ARG A 235 9.21 3.68 14.12
N ILE A 236 8.28 4.34 13.45
CA ILE A 236 7.93 5.74 13.71
C ILE A 236 7.43 5.86 15.16
N ASP A 237 6.43 5.06 15.55
CA ASP A 237 5.89 5.07 16.91
C ASP A 237 6.98 4.77 17.96
N ALA A 238 7.84 3.78 17.69
CA ALA A 238 8.94 3.44 18.58
C ALA A 238 9.97 4.57 18.72
N ALA A 239 10.24 5.32 17.66
CA ALA A 239 11.16 6.45 17.71
C ALA A 239 10.58 7.62 18.51
N PHE A 240 9.31 7.97 18.30
CA PHE A 240 8.61 8.96 19.12
C PHE A 240 8.57 8.56 20.60
N ALA A 241 8.29 7.29 20.89
CA ALA A 241 8.30 6.77 22.26
C ALA A 241 9.69 6.89 22.93
N ARG A 242 10.77 6.58 22.21
CA ARG A 242 12.16 6.74 22.69
C ARG A 242 12.53 8.21 22.92
N ALA A 243 12.02 9.11 22.08
CA ALA A 243 12.21 10.54 22.25
C ALA A 243 11.33 11.14 23.36
N HIS A 244 10.46 10.34 23.99
CA HIS A 244 9.46 10.78 24.98
C HIS A 244 8.51 11.86 24.44
N VAL A 245 8.13 11.74 23.16
CA VAL A 245 7.22 12.67 22.47
C VAL A 245 5.97 11.92 22.08
N THR A 246 4.80 12.48 22.40
CA THR A 246 3.52 11.96 21.88
C THR A 246 3.18 12.72 20.60
N PRO A 247 3.18 12.07 19.41
CA PRO A 247 2.89 12.75 18.15
C PRO A 247 1.39 13.02 18.01
N ALA A 248 1.03 14.21 17.51
CA ALA A 248 -0.35 14.55 17.16
C ALA A 248 -0.66 14.06 15.73
N ILE A 249 -0.94 12.76 15.57
CA ILE A 249 -1.24 12.17 14.25
C ILE A 249 -2.64 12.59 13.81
N TRP A 250 -2.73 13.40 12.74
CA TRP A 250 -4.00 13.89 12.17
C TRP A 250 -4.40 13.16 10.89
N LEU A 251 -3.43 12.58 10.18
CA LEU A 251 -3.68 11.78 8.98
C LEU A 251 -2.84 10.51 8.99
N GLU A 252 -3.53 9.39 8.75
CA GLU A 252 -2.91 8.09 8.51
C GLU A 252 -3.30 7.62 7.11
N SER A 253 -2.32 7.20 6.31
CA SER A 253 -2.55 6.74 4.94
C SER A 253 -1.80 5.45 4.65
N ASN A 254 -2.32 4.60 3.78
CA ASN A 254 -1.59 3.44 3.26
C ASN A 254 -0.47 3.82 2.28
N SER A 255 -0.40 5.10 1.86
CA SER A 255 0.64 5.67 1.00
C SER A 255 1.30 6.88 1.66
N GLY A 256 2.64 6.89 1.69
CA GLY A 256 3.43 8.04 2.13
C GLY A 256 3.23 9.26 1.23
N ALA A 257 2.89 9.08 -0.05
CA ALA A 257 2.61 10.17 -0.97
C ALA A 257 1.45 11.04 -0.47
N ASN A 258 0.35 10.43 0.01
CA ASN A 258 -0.77 11.19 0.57
C ASN A 258 -0.36 11.97 1.82
N ALA A 259 0.52 11.42 2.66
CA ALA A 259 1.02 12.11 3.84
C ALA A 259 1.88 13.32 3.46
N LEU A 260 2.79 13.16 2.49
CA LEU A 260 3.61 14.26 1.96
C LEU A 260 2.72 15.34 1.33
N MET A 261 1.70 14.95 0.57
CA MET A 261 0.77 15.87 -0.08
C MET A 261 -0.12 16.61 0.92
N ALA A 262 -0.48 15.97 2.04
CA ALA A 262 -1.13 16.64 3.15
C ALA A 262 -0.20 17.68 3.79
N ALA A 263 1.10 17.38 3.95
CA ALA A 263 2.05 18.35 4.46
C ALA A 263 2.17 19.57 3.55
N ARG A 264 2.11 19.39 2.22
CA ARG A 264 2.11 20.49 1.24
C ARG A 264 1.00 21.51 1.46
N THR A 265 -0.15 21.10 2.02
CA THR A 265 -1.31 21.99 2.20
C THR A 265 -1.08 23.13 3.20
N GLY A 266 -0.01 23.06 4.01
CA GLY A 266 0.21 24.02 5.09
C GLY A 266 -0.36 23.58 6.45
N ALA A 267 -1.23 22.57 6.47
CA ALA A 267 -1.97 22.20 7.68
C ALA A 267 -1.20 21.31 8.67
N MET A 268 -0.19 20.57 8.21
CA MET A 268 0.53 19.58 9.02
C MET A 268 1.93 19.33 8.48
N ALA A 269 2.79 18.68 9.26
CA ALA A 269 4.04 18.09 8.78
C ALA A 269 3.84 16.60 8.47
N ALA A 270 4.81 15.96 7.81
CA ALA A 270 4.75 14.53 7.57
C ALA A 270 6.08 13.83 7.83
N VAL A 271 6.02 12.66 8.46
CA VAL A 271 7.17 11.74 8.56
C VAL A 271 6.98 10.65 7.53
N VAL A 272 7.88 10.60 6.54
CA VAL A 272 7.80 9.71 5.39
C VAL A 272 9.13 9.00 5.14
N ASP A 273 9.09 7.91 4.38
CA ASP A 273 10.29 7.27 3.88
C ASP A 273 11.00 8.15 2.81
N PRO A 274 12.31 7.99 2.63
CA PRO A 274 13.08 8.81 1.69
C PRO A 274 12.69 8.57 0.23
N ALA A 275 12.21 7.37 -0.13
CA ALA A 275 11.80 7.04 -1.49
C ALA A 275 10.54 7.84 -1.89
N THR A 276 9.56 7.98 -0.99
CA THR A 276 8.41 8.89 -1.16
C THR A 276 8.87 10.33 -1.38
N ALA A 277 9.79 10.83 -0.54
CA ALA A 277 10.28 12.20 -0.65
C ALA A 277 10.99 12.45 -1.99
N ILE A 278 11.77 11.49 -2.48
CA ILE A 278 12.47 11.57 -3.77
C ILE A 278 11.48 11.57 -4.94
N GLY A 279 10.51 10.66 -4.93
CA GLY A 279 9.51 10.56 -6.00
C GLY A 279 8.58 11.78 -6.12
N HIS A 280 8.60 12.66 -5.11
CA HIS A 280 7.79 13.88 -5.06
C HIS A 280 8.62 15.15 -4.86
N GLN A 281 9.93 15.12 -5.15
CA GLN A 281 10.78 16.31 -5.13
C GLN A 281 10.19 17.40 -6.03
N GLY A 282 10.35 18.66 -5.63
CA GLY A 282 9.84 19.81 -6.38
C GLY A 282 8.35 20.09 -6.23
N ASN A 283 7.59 19.29 -5.47
CA ASN A 283 6.17 19.54 -5.19
C ASN A 283 5.93 20.62 -4.13
N GLY A 284 6.84 21.58 -3.90
CA GLY A 284 6.62 22.67 -2.94
C GLY A 284 6.50 22.20 -1.48
N VAL A 285 7.29 21.20 -1.09
CA VAL A 285 7.43 20.72 0.30
C VAL A 285 8.90 20.76 0.67
N HIS A 286 9.22 21.25 1.86
CA HIS A 286 10.58 21.28 2.36
C HIS A 286 10.92 19.95 3.04
N ILE A 287 12.00 19.29 2.63
CA ILE A 287 12.44 18.04 3.24
C ILE A 287 13.62 18.29 4.18
N ARG A 288 13.55 17.73 5.39
CA ARG A 288 14.56 17.84 6.46
C ARG A 288 14.93 16.45 6.99
N ALA A 289 16.20 16.26 7.32
CA ALA A 289 16.64 15.08 8.06
C ALA A 289 16.11 15.11 9.51
N LEU A 290 15.82 13.94 10.08
CA LEU A 290 15.48 13.76 11.49
C LEU A 290 16.75 13.44 12.30
N ALA A 291 16.84 13.95 13.53
CA ALA A 291 18.02 13.69 14.38
C ALA A 291 18.01 12.25 14.91
N GLU A 292 16.83 11.75 15.26
CA GLU A 292 16.60 10.36 15.63
C GLU A 292 16.40 9.53 14.35
N SER A 293 17.25 8.51 14.16
CA SER A 293 17.12 7.61 13.02
C SER A 293 15.87 6.73 13.13
N ILE A 294 15.09 6.71 12.04
CA ILE A 294 13.92 5.85 11.86
C ILE A 294 14.17 5.03 10.59
N PRO A 295 14.52 3.75 10.67
CA PRO A 295 14.94 3.00 9.49
C PRO A 295 13.76 2.59 8.62
N PHE A 296 13.77 3.04 7.37
CA PHE A 296 12.94 2.51 6.30
C PHE A 296 13.62 1.32 5.66
N LEU A 297 13.00 0.14 5.78
CA LEU A 297 13.53 -1.11 5.21
C LEU A 297 12.61 -1.60 4.09
N PHE A 298 13.21 -1.87 2.94
CA PHE A 298 12.52 -2.47 1.79
C PHE A 298 13.41 -3.48 1.09
N ALA A 299 12.79 -4.36 0.31
CA ALA A 299 13.47 -5.43 -0.39
C ALA A 299 12.98 -5.54 -1.83
N VAL A 300 13.84 -6.11 -2.68
CA VAL A 300 13.47 -6.59 -4.01
C VAL A 300 13.34 -8.10 -3.97
N VAL A 301 12.21 -8.61 -4.45
CA VAL A 301 11.88 -10.03 -4.42
C VAL A 301 11.45 -10.55 -5.78
N THR A 302 11.76 -11.82 -6.04
CA THR A 302 11.22 -12.60 -7.15
C THR A 302 10.64 -13.90 -6.61
N ARG A 303 9.92 -14.67 -7.43
CA ARG A 303 9.45 -15.99 -7.01
C ARG A 303 10.63 -16.97 -6.89
N ALA A 304 10.66 -17.72 -5.80
CA ALA A 304 11.71 -18.70 -5.53
C ALA A 304 11.79 -19.80 -6.60
N GLY A 305 13.02 -20.21 -6.91
CA GLY A 305 13.30 -21.32 -7.81
C GLY A 305 13.00 -21.07 -9.28
N ARG A 306 12.75 -19.81 -9.69
CA ARG A 306 12.50 -19.44 -11.08
C ARG A 306 13.75 -18.82 -11.70
N THR A 307 14.22 -19.38 -12.82
CA THR A 307 15.28 -18.76 -13.63
C THR A 307 14.78 -17.45 -14.23
N GLN A 308 15.45 -16.36 -13.89
CA GLN A 308 15.11 -15.02 -14.38
C GLN A 308 15.63 -14.82 -15.80
N SER A 309 14.85 -14.14 -16.63
CA SER A 309 15.30 -13.76 -17.98
C SER A 309 16.41 -12.71 -17.91
N PRO A 310 17.25 -12.56 -18.96
CA PRO A 310 18.28 -11.52 -19.00
C PRO A 310 17.72 -10.11 -18.79
N SER A 311 16.53 -9.81 -19.30
CA SER A 311 15.86 -8.51 -19.11
C SER A 311 15.41 -8.29 -17.66
N VAL A 312 14.96 -9.34 -16.97
CA VAL A 312 14.65 -9.26 -15.52
C VAL A 312 15.93 -9.04 -14.71
N GLN A 313 17.01 -9.78 -15.00
CA GLN A 313 18.30 -9.60 -14.31
C GLN A 313 18.87 -8.19 -14.48
N ARG A 314 18.82 -7.64 -15.70
CA ARG A 314 19.23 -6.25 -15.97
C ARG A 314 18.40 -5.25 -15.17
N LEU A 315 17.08 -5.44 -15.09
CA LEU A 315 16.24 -4.58 -14.27
C LEU A 315 16.55 -4.72 -12.78
N LEU A 316 16.79 -5.92 -12.25
CA LEU A 316 17.18 -6.12 -10.85
C LEU A 316 18.47 -5.37 -10.50
N GLN A 317 19.47 -5.43 -11.38
CA GLN A 317 20.70 -4.66 -11.24
C GLN A 317 20.43 -3.15 -11.27
N ALA A 318 19.65 -2.68 -12.26
CA ALA A 318 19.30 -1.28 -12.36
C ALA A 318 18.53 -0.76 -11.14
N LEU A 319 17.62 -1.56 -10.55
CA LEU A 319 16.91 -1.23 -9.32
C LEU A 319 17.88 -1.06 -8.14
N HIS A 320 18.89 -1.93 -8.04
CA HIS A 320 19.93 -1.81 -7.02
C HIS A 320 20.70 -0.51 -7.19
N ASP A 321 21.18 -0.22 -8.40
CA ASP A 321 22.01 0.95 -8.68
C ASP A 321 21.23 2.25 -8.55
N SER A 322 19.94 2.24 -8.92
CA SER A 322 19.01 3.35 -8.67
C SER A 322 18.80 3.59 -7.18
N ALA A 323 18.57 2.54 -6.39
CA ALA A 323 18.43 2.67 -4.94
C ALA A 323 19.71 3.28 -4.32
N ARG A 324 20.89 2.81 -4.76
CA ARG A 324 22.19 3.32 -4.30
C ARG A 324 22.42 4.79 -4.69
N GLY A 325 22.02 5.17 -5.90
CA GLY A 325 22.23 6.53 -6.43
C GLY A 325 21.25 7.56 -5.86
N LEU A 326 20.00 7.15 -5.58
CA LEU A 326 18.95 8.05 -5.12
C LEU A 326 18.90 8.22 -3.59
N LEU A 327 19.06 7.13 -2.84
CA LEU A 327 18.85 7.13 -1.39
C LEU A 327 20.13 7.56 -0.65
N ARG A 328 20.05 8.69 0.07
CA ARG A 328 21.14 9.12 0.97
C ARG A 328 21.27 8.18 2.16
N HIS A 329 22.52 7.93 2.57
CA HIS A 329 22.85 7.04 3.70
C HIS A 329 22.24 5.63 3.59
N VAL A 330 22.02 5.15 2.37
CA VAL A 330 21.49 3.80 2.16
C VAL A 330 22.53 2.76 2.55
N THR A 331 22.10 1.78 3.33
CA THR A 331 22.87 0.58 3.63
C THR A 331 22.17 -0.63 3.01
N PHE A 332 22.94 -1.51 2.39
CA PHE A 332 22.43 -2.76 1.83
C PHE A 332 22.77 -3.91 2.77
N HIS A 333 21.78 -4.75 3.02
CA HIS A 333 21.89 -5.97 3.79
C HIS A 333 21.67 -7.18 2.90
N ALA A 334 22.28 -8.29 3.27
CA ALA A 334 22.09 -9.57 2.60
C ALA A 334 20.63 -10.06 2.73
N ALA A 335 20.22 -10.92 1.82
CA ALA A 335 18.87 -11.47 1.74
C ALA A 335 18.40 -12.17 3.04
N ASP A 336 19.33 -12.81 3.74
CA ASP A 336 19.13 -13.57 4.98
C ASP A 336 19.13 -12.70 6.25
N ALA A 337 19.49 -11.41 6.15
CA ALA A 337 19.50 -10.49 7.27
C ALA A 337 18.09 -10.11 7.79
N HIS A 338 17.04 -10.61 7.13
CA HIS A 338 15.65 -10.28 7.39
C HIS A 338 15.27 -10.35 8.88
N ASP A 339 15.47 -11.51 9.50
CA ASP A 339 15.06 -11.73 10.89
C ASP A 339 15.89 -10.92 11.88
N ALA A 340 17.19 -10.79 11.63
CA ALA A 340 18.09 -9.99 12.46
C ALA A 340 17.67 -8.52 12.49
N LEU A 341 17.30 -7.95 11.33
CA LEU A 341 16.82 -6.57 11.21
C LEU A 341 15.50 -6.35 11.96
N LEU A 342 14.56 -7.30 11.86
CA LEU A 342 13.29 -7.23 12.61
C LEU A 342 13.47 -7.41 14.13
N GLN A 343 14.46 -8.21 14.55
CA GLN A 343 14.77 -8.41 15.97
C GLN A 343 15.46 -7.19 16.59
N GLN A 344 16.35 -6.52 15.84
CA GLN A 344 16.96 -5.26 16.26
C GLN A 344 15.87 -4.20 16.55
N ASP A 345 14.87 -4.07 15.67
CA ASP A 345 13.71 -3.20 15.89
C ASP A 345 12.96 -3.52 17.20
N ARG A 346 12.75 -4.81 17.51
CA ARG A 346 12.02 -5.27 18.71
C ARG A 346 12.83 -5.13 20.01
N SER A 347 14.13 -5.38 19.97
CA SER A 347 15.02 -5.28 21.14
C SER A 347 15.18 -3.84 21.64
N VAL A 348 15.07 -2.87 20.72
CA VAL A 348 15.09 -1.43 21.03
C VAL A 348 13.76 -0.95 21.64
N SER A 349 12.63 -1.56 21.26
CA SER A 349 11.30 -1.26 21.83
C SER A 349 11.11 -1.79 23.27
N THR A 350 11.78 -2.89 23.63
CA THR A 350 11.59 -3.56 24.94
C THR A 350 12.38 -2.98 26.09
N ARG A 351 13.47 -2.23 25.84
CA ARG A 351 14.25 -1.55 26.91
C ARG A 351 13.52 -0.37 27.59
N GLY A 352 12.39 0.08 27.05
CA GLY A 352 11.57 1.16 27.63
C GLY A 352 10.41 0.70 28.53
N LYS A 353 10.20 -0.61 28.70
CA LYS A 353 9.15 -1.14 29.59
C LYS A 353 9.76 -1.67 30.87
N ALA A 354 9.80 -0.83 31.91
CA ALA A 354 9.93 -1.32 33.27
C ALA A 354 8.75 -2.29 33.55
N PRO A 355 8.98 -3.45 34.19
CA PRO A 355 7.91 -4.38 34.47
C PRO A 355 6.98 -3.74 35.50
N ILE A 356 5.71 -3.59 35.16
CA ILE A 356 4.66 -3.28 36.13
C ILE A 356 4.61 -4.47 37.10
N ARG A 357 5.20 -4.29 38.29
CA ARG A 357 5.06 -5.22 39.41
C ARG A 357 3.60 -5.17 39.88
N THR A 358 2.78 -6.06 39.36
CA THR A 358 1.45 -6.33 39.92
C THR A 358 1.66 -7.07 41.24
N THR A 359 1.66 -6.33 42.36
CA THR A 359 1.54 -6.90 43.70
C THR A 359 0.17 -7.56 43.86
N LEU A 360 0.08 -8.83 43.49
CA LEU A 360 -0.97 -9.73 43.97
C LEU A 360 -0.68 -10.05 45.45
N ARG A 361 -1.38 -9.37 46.35
CA ARG A 361 -1.52 -9.80 47.76
C ARG A 361 -2.28 -11.13 47.76
N ARG A 362 -1.56 -12.23 47.96
CA ARG A 362 -2.13 -13.49 48.47
C ARG A 362 -2.35 -13.34 49.97
N GLY A 363 -3.59 -13.54 50.41
CA GLY A 363 -3.93 -13.89 51.78
C GLY A 363 -5.02 -14.95 51.72
N ALA A 364 -4.62 -16.22 51.78
CA ALA A 364 -5.40 -17.27 52.45
C ALA A 364 -5.43 -16.90 53.95
N ASP A 365 -6.42 -17.23 54.76
CA ASP A 365 -7.14 -18.49 54.89
C ASP A 365 -8.33 -18.25 55.85
N THR A 366 -9.24 -19.22 55.94
CA THR A 366 -10.03 -19.67 57.13
C THR A 366 -11.45 -20.07 56.71
N ARG A 367 -11.63 -21.38 56.49
CA ARG A 367 -12.92 -22.08 56.65
C ARG A 367 -13.17 -22.32 58.14
N GLN A 368 -14.40 -22.14 58.63
CA GLN A 368 -15.19 -23.17 59.34
C GLN A 368 -16.49 -22.62 59.96
N GLN A 369 -17.55 -23.45 59.88
CA GLN A 369 -18.63 -23.68 60.88
C GLN A 369 -19.71 -22.55 61.03
N ILE A 370 -21.04 -22.71 61.14
CA ILE A 370 -22.01 -23.75 61.59
C ILE A 370 -23.39 -23.41 60.96
N SER A 371 -24.07 -24.34 60.26
CA SER A 371 -25.38 -24.98 60.57
C SER A 371 -26.62 -24.15 60.99
N ASN A 372 -27.71 -24.43 60.27
CA ASN A 372 -29.13 -24.59 60.69
C ASN A 372 -30.16 -23.44 60.70
N ASP A 373 -31.39 -23.89 60.43
CA ASP A 373 -32.74 -23.28 60.48
C ASP A 373 -33.15 -22.42 59.27
N GLY A 374 -34.25 -22.66 58.54
CA GLY A 374 -35.37 -23.59 58.65
C GLY A 374 -36.58 -23.07 57.83
N VAL A 375 -37.34 -23.99 57.21
CA VAL A 375 -38.81 -23.95 57.02
C VAL A 375 -39.41 -22.87 56.09
N SER A 376 -39.82 -23.19 54.84
CA SER A 376 -41.14 -23.72 54.38
C SER A 376 -42.18 -22.65 54.00
N ILE A 377 -43.12 -23.06 53.13
CA ILE A 377 -44.44 -22.48 52.73
C ILE A 377 -44.43 -21.85 51.32
N ALA A 378 -44.74 -22.61 50.25
CA ALA A 378 -46.05 -23.02 49.68
C ALA A 378 -46.71 -21.93 48.78
N ARG A 379 -46.74 -22.13 47.44
CA ARG A 379 -47.79 -22.74 46.58
C ARG A 379 -48.95 -21.81 46.15
N ARG A 380 -49.18 -21.79 44.82
CA ARG A 380 -50.43 -21.49 44.05
C ARG A 380 -50.89 -20.02 44.06
N ALA A 381 -51.46 -19.42 43.00
CA ALA A 381 -52.32 -19.90 41.91
C ALA A 381 -52.10 -19.02 40.64
N ALA A 382 -52.02 -19.57 39.42
CA ALA A 382 -53.10 -19.92 38.48
C ALA A 382 -53.80 -18.75 37.76
N LYS A 383 -53.96 -18.97 36.44
CA LYS A 383 -54.48 -18.14 35.34
C LYS A 383 -55.92 -17.59 35.49
N SER A 384 -56.20 -16.61 34.62
CA SER A 384 -57.50 -16.10 34.10
C SER A 384 -58.30 -15.26 35.09
N THR A 385 -58.82 -14.07 34.76
CA THR A 385 -59.87 -13.74 33.76
C THR A 385 -59.92 -12.18 33.73
N GLY A 386 -59.84 -11.46 32.61
CA GLY A 386 -60.95 -11.14 31.68
C GLY A 386 -61.64 -9.79 31.99
N ARG A 387 -61.57 -8.83 31.03
CA ARG A 387 -62.33 -7.54 30.91
C ARG A 387 -62.08 -6.50 32.02
N GLN A 388 -62.00 -5.18 31.76
CA GLN A 388 -62.48 -4.31 30.69
C GLN A 388 -61.36 -3.48 30.06
#